data_AF-A0A2V5Z3F6-F1
#
_entry.id   AF-A0A2V5Z3F6-F1
#
_cell.length_a   1.000
_cell.length_b   1.000
_cell.length_c   1.000
_cell.angle_alpha   90.00
_cell.angle_beta   90.00
_cell.angle_gamma   90.00
#
_symmetry.space_group_name_H-M   'P 1'
#
loop_
_entity.id
_entity.type
_entity.pdbx_description
1 polymer ?
#
loop_
_entity_poly.entity_id
_entity_poly.type
_entity_poly.pdbx_seq_one_letter_code
_entity_poly.pdbx_strand_id
1 'polypeptide(L)'
;MAGRDSLTEPETWVAVNFIPKRDVQARVLLAAITYVSGTKLVNLGLYSDDDGEVGSPLPGGQGSTTEIPASGECCQLARVTLSGSGVTLTAGMRYWLVASPDNVNGASFTGSWQTSNQGIYAQYAPPSPWVAGTGAWPAAEVRGAPVAGSAQPHEADFDDTGTNGITIFNNLGSTPTERFYPMLGPGMAGNRAPDGSETWLALPFIPKANCHAKTLAAAIGYFSGDMKVNLGIYSDNGGTVGTLLPGGQASTTNIPAYPSCCDLAEVVLPGAGVALTAKTPYWLVASTDDVNAPTFEGFWRETTVFSNYQEPQFFFWTFVASNWLAAQIRGTAP
;
A
#
# COMPACT_ATOMS: atom_id res chain seq x y z
N MET A 1 -3.96 -0.02 25.70
CA MET A 1 -2.61 -0.29 26.21
C MET A 1 -2.59 0.18 27.65
N ALA A 2 -2.23 -0.72 28.55
CA ALA A 2 -2.23 -0.46 29.98
C ALA A 2 -0.98 -1.08 30.59
N GLY A 3 -0.32 -0.33 31.47
CA GLY A 3 0.85 -0.81 32.20
C GLY A 3 0.44 -1.73 33.35
N ARG A 4 1.42 -2.43 33.90
CA ARG A 4 1.23 -3.44 34.96
C ARG A 4 0.49 -2.93 36.20
N ASP A 5 0.70 -1.68 36.57
CA ASP A 5 0.11 -1.02 37.73
C ASP A 5 -1.10 -0.15 37.35
N SER A 6 -1.67 -0.34 36.15
CA SER A 6 -2.91 0.33 35.76
C SER A 6 -4.05 -0.07 36.68
N LEU A 7 -4.76 0.93 37.21
CA LEU A 7 -5.88 0.72 38.13
C LEU A 7 -7.18 0.32 37.41
N THR A 8 -7.21 0.40 36.07
CA THR A 8 -8.44 0.29 35.28
C THR A 8 -8.46 -0.89 34.33
N GLU A 9 -7.31 -1.40 33.89
CA GLU A 9 -7.20 -2.47 32.90
C GLU A 9 -5.98 -3.38 33.15
N PRO A 10 -6.01 -4.68 32.79
CA PRO A 10 -4.85 -5.55 32.87
C PRO A 10 -3.72 -5.10 31.94
N GLU A 11 -2.48 -5.51 32.24
CA GLU A 11 -1.30 -5.17 31.41
C GLU A 11 -1.53 -5.60 29.95
N THR A 12 -1.51 -4.65 29.03
CA THR A 12 -1.75 -4.88 27.60
C THR A 12 -0.78 -4.08 26.77
N TRP A 13 -0.13 -4.79 25.84
CA TRP A 13 0.72 -4.22 24.82
C TRP A 13 -0.04 -4.25 23.49
N VAL A 14 0.38 -3.45 22.53
CA VAL A 14 -0.19 -3.46 21.17
C VAL A 14 0.95 -3.58 20.17
N ALA A 15 0.72 -4.34 19.10
CA ALA A 15 1.71 -4.58 18.07
C ALA A 15 1.07 -4.46 16.67
N VAL A 16 1.89 -4.08 15.70
CA VAL A 16 1.52 -4.06 14.28
C VAL A 16 2.62 -4.72 13.47
N ASN A 17 2.25 -5.69 12.62
CA ASN A 17 3.21 -6.34 11.74
C ASN A 17 3.44 -5.52 10.47
N PHE A 18 4.62 -5.67 9.88
CA PHE A 18 4.97 -5.09 8.59
C PHE A 18 6.07 -5.92 7.93
N ILE A 19 6.19 -5.79 6.60
CA ILE A 19 7.24 -6.42 5.81
C ILE A 19 8.02 -5.31 5.10
N PRO A 20 9.29 -5.04 5.44
CA PRO A 20 10.13 -4.10 4.73
C PRO A 20 10.24 -4.53 3.29
N LYS A 21 10.05 -3.58 2.38
CA LYS A 21 10.24 -3.86 0.97
C LYS A 21 11.70 -3.97 0.59
N ARG A 22 12.62 -3.35 1.32
CA ARG A 22 14.06 -3.38 1.05
C ARG A 22 14.82 -3.56 2.35
N ASP A 23 16.11 -3.82 2.28
CA ASP A 23 16.91 -3.79 3.49
C ASP A 23 16.99 -2.34 3.99
N VAL A 24 16.59 -2.13 5.24
CA VAL A 24 16.49 -0.82 5.86
C VAL A 24 17.26 -0.82 7.17
N GLN A 25 18.14 0.15 7.34
CA GLN A 25 18.69 0.53 8.63
C GLN A 25 17.69 1.44 9.36
N ALA A 26 16.75 0.82 10.07
CA ALA A 26 15.71 1.48 10.84
C ALA A 26 16.32 2.28 12.00
N ARG A 27 15.88 3.53 12.17
CA ARG A 27 16.40 4.47 13.18
C ARG A 27 15.34 5.26 13.93
N VAL A 28 14.15 5.44 13.37
CA VAL A 28 13.08 6.19 14.02
C VAL A 28 11.82 5.36 14.00
N LEU A 29 11.19 5.22 15.16
CA LEU A 29 9.89 4.58 15.34
C LEU A 29 8.86 5.64 15.71
N LEU A 30 7.69 5.57 15.09
CA LEU A 30 6.58 6.49 15.30
C LEU A 30 5.30 5.69 15.51
N ALA A 31 4.51 6.08 16.49
CA ALA A 31 3.22 5.46 16.79
C ALA A 31 2.21 6.53 17.22
N ALA A 32 0.98 6.44 16.73
CA ALA A 32 -0.10 7.34 17.11
C ALA A 32 -0.67 6.95 18.47
N ILE A 33 0.06 7.24 19.54
CA ILE A 33 -0.31 6.86 20.91
C ILE A 33 -0.96 8.04 21.60
N THR A 34 -2.08 7.79 22.25
CA THR A 34 -2.78 8.77 23.07
C THR A 34 -2.63 8.41 24.53
N TYR A 35 -2.25 9.39 25.33
CA TYR A 35 -2.21 9.29 26.77
C TYR A 35 -3.59 9.58 27.38
N VAL A 36 -4.03 8.69 28.27
CA VAL A 36 -5.28 8.85 29.04
C VAL A 36 -4.97 9.16 30.52
N SER A 37 -4.13 8.36 31.18
CA SER A 37 -3.77 8.56 32.59
C SER A 37 -2.48 7.82 32.99
N GLY A 38 -2.00 8.05 34.21
CA GLY A 38 -0.80 7.39 34.76
C GLY A 38 0.52 8.06 34.42
N THR A 39 1.62 7.32 34.47
CA THR A 39 2.96 7.86 34.12
C THR A 39 3.14 7.89 32.62
N LYS A 40 3.38 9.07 32.04
CA LYS A 40 3.49 9.26 30.58
C LYS A 40 4.85 8.76 30.05
N LEU A 41 4.98 7.45 29.88
CA LEU A 41 6.17 6.79 29.33
C LEU A 41 5.78 5.52 28.57
N VAL A 42 6.15 5.44 27.30
CA VAL A 42 5.91 4.27 26.44
C VAL A 42 7.19 3.86 25.74
N ASN A 43 7.39 2.55 25.63
CA ASN A 43 8.42 1.92 24.84
C ASN A 43 7.90 1.64 23.44
N LEU A 44 8.71 1.96 22.42
CA LEU A 44 8.53 1.48 21.06
C LEU A 44 9.68 0.52 20.72
N GLY A 45 9.34 -0.63 20.13
CA GLY A 45 10.31 -1.66 19.84
C GLY A 45 10.06 -2.41 18.53
N LEU A 46 11.12 -2.79 17.84
CA LEU A 46 11.09 -3.70 16.71
C LEU A 46 11.37 -5.14 17.17
N TYR A 47 10.54 -6.07 16.72
CA TYR A 47 10.58 -7.49 17.09
C TYR A 47 10.62 -8.36 15.83
N SER A 48 11.26 -9.52 15.93
CA SER A 48 11.19 -10.56 14.89
C SER A 48 9.77 -11.12 14.79
N ASP A 49 9.43 -11.73 13.68
CA ASP A 49 8.27 -12.62 13.57
C ASP A 49 8.61 -14.01 14.13
N ASP A 50 7.62 -14.67 14.71
CA ASP A 50 7.66 -16.08 15.12
C ASP A 50 6.38 -16.74 14.59
N ASP A 51 6.42 -17.21 13.35
CA ASP A 51 5.30 -17.84 12.64
C ASP A 51 3.98 -17.03 12.66
N GLY A 52 4.07 -15.72 12.41
CA GLY A 52 2.91 -14.82 12.42
C GLY A 52 2.51 -14.30 13.80
N GLU A 53 3.32 -14.56 14.82
CA GLU A 53 3.22 -13.95 16.14
C GLU A 53 4.43 -13.04 16.44
N VAL A 54 4.31 -12.19 17.46
CA VAL A 54 5.41 -11.34 17.93
C VAL A 54 6.51 -12.21 18.54
N GLY A 55 7.68 -12.23 17.91
CA GLY A 55 8.85 -12.96 18.36
C GLY A 55 9.72 -12.19 19.37
N SER A 56 11.04 -12.26 19.20
CA SER A 56 12.00 -11.64 20.14
C SER A 56 12.33 -10.19 19.74
N PRO A 57 12.64 -9.32 20.71
CA PRO A 57 13.05 -7.96 20.41
C PRO A 57 14.39 -7.93 19.67
N LEU A 58 14.46 -7.10 18.64
CA LEU A 58 15.68 -6.95 17.86
C LEU A 58 16.73 -6.16 18.67
N PRO A 59 18.01 -6.60 18.71
CA PRO A 59 19.07 -5.88 19.41
C PRO A 59 19.20 -4.44 18.90
N GLY A 60 19.12 -3.46 19.82
CA GLY A 60 19.15 -2.03 19.47
C GLY A 60 17.84 -1.49 18.86
N GLY A 61 16.79 -2.31 18.78
CA GLY A 61 15.50 -2.01 18.17
C GLY A 61 14.48 -1.36 19.09
N GLN A 62 14.88 -0.96 20.30
CA GLN A 62 13.98 -0.43 21.30
C GLN A 62 14.42 0.94 21.80
N GLY A 63 13.45 1.72 22.25
CA GLY A 63 13.66 2.92 23.04
C GLY A 63 12.35 3.39 23.66
N SER A 64 12.43 4.43 24.48
CA SER A 64 11.30 4.96 25.23
C SER A 64 11.09 6.45 24.96
N THR A 65 9.86 6.92 25.16
CA THR A 65 9.53 8.33 25.02
C THR A 65 8.44 8.77 26.00
N THR A 66 8.54 10.02 26.46
CA THR A 66 7.53 10.72 27.25
C THR A 66 6.73 11.72 26.40
N GLU A 67 7.13 11.93 25.15
CA GLU A 67 6.47 12.81 24.19
C GLU A 67 5.25 12.11 23.58
N ILE A 68 4.18 12.04 24.37
CA ILE A 68 2.93 11.37 24.01
C ILE A 68 1.78 12.39 24.04
N PRO A 69 1.04 12.59 22.94
CA PRO A 69 -0.12 13.49 22.90
C PRO A 69 -1.20 13.12 23.92
N ALA A 70 -1.86 14.12 24.50
CA ALA A 70 -3.03 13.89 25.35
C ALA A 70 -4.27 13.51 24.52
N SER A 71 -5.26 12.88 25.16
CA SER A 71 -6.54 12.60 24.51
C SER A 71 -7.22 13.87 24.01
N GLY A 72 -7.57 13.90 22.71
CA GLY A 72 -8.15 15.06 22.03
C GLY A 72 -7.14 15.90 21.23
N GLU A 73 -5.83 15.69 21.41
CA GLU A 73 -4.79 16.30 20.58
C GLU A 73 -4.53 15.42 19.34
N CYS A 74 -4.64 16.00 18.13
CA CYS A 74 -4.45 15.28 16.88
C CYS A 74 -3.07 15.53 16.25
N CYS A 75 -2.72 14.70 15.26
CA CYS A 75 -1.59 14.91 14.34
C CYS A 75 -0.17 14.88 14.94
N GLN A 76 -0.01 14.46 16.20
CA GLN A 76 1.29 14.19 16.82
C GLN A 76 1.49 12.69 17.03
N LEU A 77 2.73 12.21 16.89
CA LEU A 77 3.08 10.79 17.03
C LEU A 77 4.11 10.64 18.15
N ALA A 78 3.92 9.64 19.01
CA ALA A 78 4.95 9.20 19.94
C ALA A 78 6.17 8.75 19.11
N ARG A 79 7.33 9.35 19.39
CA ARG A 79 8.54 9.19 18.60
C ARG A 79 9.66 8.61 19.45
N VAL A 80 10.32 7.58 18.93
CA VAL A 80 11.55 7.02 19.49
C VAL A 80 12.64 7.06 18.43
N THR A 81 13.82 7.54 18.80
CA THR A 81 15.03 7.41 17.97
C THR A 81 15.87 6.28 18.56
N LEU A 82 16.15 5.26 17.75
CA LEU A 82 16.92 4.10 18.18
C LEU A 82 18.38 4.46 18.44
N SER A 83 18.95 3.83 19.47
CA SER A 83 20.34 4.05 19.86
C SER A 83 21.33 3.45 18.85
N GLY A 84 22.57 3.94 18.86
CA GLY A 84 23.66 3.40 18.02
C GLY A 84 23.38 3.50 16.53
N SER A 85 23.58 2.40 15.79
CA SER A 85 23.29 2.33 14.36
C SER A 85 21.81 2.10 14.04
N GLY A 86 20.96 1.87 15.04
CA GLY A 86 19.62 1.33 14.84
C GLY A 86 19.64 -0.14 14.43
N VAL A 87 18.58 -0.60 13.77
CA VAL A 87 18.40 -2.03 13.42
C VAL A 87 18.35 -2.24 11.93
N THR A 88 19.06 -3.27 11.45
CA THR A 88 18.92 -3.75 10.08
C THR A 88 17.68 -4.62 9.96
N LEU A 89 16.76 -4.22 9.10
CA LEU A 89 15.59 -4.98 8.69
C LEU A 89 15.82 -5.49 7.28
N THR A 90 15.57 -6.77 7.03
CA THR A 90 15.77 -7.40 5.73
C THR A 90 14.48 -7.36 4.91
N ALA A 91 14.63 -7.13 3.61
CA ALA A 91 13.54 -7.17 2.65
C ALA A 91 12.78 -8.51 2.72
N GLY A 92 11.44 -8.46 2.65
CA GLY A 92 10.60 -9.65 2.57
C GLY A 92 10.42 -10.44 3.88
N MET A 93 11.16 -10.09 4.94
CA MET A 93 10.96 -10.68 6.28
C MET A 93 9.88 -9.91 7.04
N ARG A 94 8.99 -10.62 7.73
CA ARG A 94 7.99 -10.00 8.60
C ARG A 94 8.64 -9.56 9.91
N TYR A 95 8.25 -8.39 10.40
CA TYR A 95 8.63 -7.84 11.68
C TYR A 95 7.42 -7.22 12.37
N TRP A 96 7.56 -6.93 13.66
CA TRP A 96 6.54 -6.29 14.47
C TRP A 96 7.07 -4.98 15.06
N LEU A 97 6.28 -3.92 14.95
CA LEU A 97 6.44 -2.72 15.76
C LEU A 97 5.51 -2.83 16.97
N VAL A 98 6.10 -2.85 18.15
CA VAL A 98 5.40 -3.03 19.42
C VAL A 98 5.44 -1.73 20.20
N ALA A 99 4.30 -1.33 20.73
CA ALA A 99 4.19 -0.31 21.76
C ALA A 99 3.83 -0.97 23.09
N SER A 100 4.66 -0.75 24.10
CA SER A 100 4.46 -1.30 25.43
C SER A 100 4.70 -0.23 26.50
N PRO A 101 3.90 -0.20 27.58
CA PRO A 101 4.24 0.56 28.76
C PRO A 101 5.60 0.11 29.34
N ASP A 102 6.37 1.05 29.88
CA ASP A 102 7.57 0.68 30.63
C ASP A 102 7.17 0.07 31.98
N ASN A 103 7.42 -1.22 32.16
CA ASN A 103 7.02 -1.95 33.37
C ASN A 103 7.79 -1.58 34.64
N VAL A 104 8.81 -0.72 34.55
CA VAL A 104 9.62 -0.27 35.69
C VAL A 104 9.36 1.21 35.97
N ASN A 105 9.40 2.04 34.94
CA ASN A 105 9.38 3.50 35.04
C ASN A 105 8.04 4.12 34.60
N GLY A 106 7.17 3.32 33.98
CA GLY A 106 5.89 3.75 33.38
C GLY A 106 4.74 2.79 33.70
N ALA A 107 4.85 1.99 34.76
CA ALA A 107 3.97 0.85 35.01
C ALA A 107 2.50 1.24 35.21
N SER A 108 2.21 2.50 35.55
CA SER A 108 0.84 3.02 35.69
C SER A 108 0.23 3.58 34.40
N PHE A 109 0.93 3.56 33.26
CA PHE A 109 0.45 4.17 32.01
C PHE A 109 -0.88 3.56 31.55
N THR A 110 -1.82 4.42 31.14
CA THR A 110 -3.03 4.03 30.42
C THR A 110 -3.17 4.89 29.17
N GLY A 111 -3.39 4.25 28.03
CA GLY A 111 -3.52 4.93 26.75
C GLY A 111 -4.04 4.03 25.63
N SER A 112 -4.28 4.63 24.47
CA SER A 112 -4.76 3.94 23.27
C SER A 112 -3.82 4.17 22.11
N TRP A 113 -3.63 3.15 21.27
CA TRP A 113 -3.00 3.33 19.98
C TRP A 113 -4.11 3.70 18.99
N GLN A 114 -4.06 4.92 18.47
CA GLN A 114 -5.01 5.45 17.51
C GLN A 114 -4.88 4.72 16.18
N THR A 115 -6.01 4.62 15.51
CA THR A 115 -6.14 3.82 14.30
C THR A 115 -5.86 4.66 13.07
N SER A 116 -5.32 4.05 12.03
CA SER A 116 -5.14 4.72 10.74
C SER A 116 -6.49 4.96 10.09
N ASN A 117 -6.59 6.07 9.35
CA ASN A 117 -7.70 6.33 8.42
C ASN A 117 -7.60 5.49 7.14
N GLN A 118 -6.57 4.64 6.99
CA GLN A 118 -6.31 3.79 5.83
C GLN A 118 -6.75 2.33 6.03
N GLY A 119 -7.58 2.01 7.04
CA GLY A 119 -7.77 0.64 7.51
C GLY A 119 -9.17 0.02 7.31
N ILE A 120 -9.70 -0.06 6.09
CA ILE A 120 -10.92 -0.86 5.83
C ILE A 120 -10.51 -2.28 5.38
N TYR A 121 -10.57 -3.22 6.34
CA TYR A 121 -10.36 -4.70 6.27
C TYR A 121 -8.92 -5.28 6.29
N ALA A 122 -8.55 -5.96 7.39
CA ALA A 122 -7.75 -7.20 7.39
C ALA A 122 -7.84 -7.94 8.74
N GLN A 123 -7.79 -9.28 8.71
CA GLN A 123 -8.07 -10.23 9.81
C GLN A 123 -6.81 -11.02 10.20
N TYR A 124 -6.81 -11.60 11.42
CA TYR A 124 -5.86 -12.56 12.08
C TYR A 124 -4.57 -11.91 12.67
N ALA A 125 -4.25 -12.02 13.98
CA ALA A 125 -4.25 -13.19 14.87
C ALA A 125 -4.68 -12.93 16.35
N PRO A 126 -5.15 -13.98 17.09
CA PRO A 126 -5.06 -14.07 18.56
C PRO A 126 -4.54 -15.46 19.06
N PRO A 127 -4.19 -15.69 20.37
CA PRO A 127 -4.42 -14.85 21.56
C PRO A 127 -3.26 -14.65 22.61
N SER A 128 -3.39 -13.55 23.39
CA SER A 128 -2.94 -13.24 24.79
C SER A 128 -1.44 -12.99 25.10
N PRO A 129 -1.03 -11.89 25.80
CA PRO A 129 -1.79 -10.82 26.49
C PRO A 129 -2.32 -9.69 25.58
N TRP A 130 -2.37 -9.93 24.28
CA TRP A 130 -2.73 -8.95 23.27
C TRP A 130 -4.24 -8.86 23.07
N VAL A 131 -4.82 -7.66 23.18
CA VAL A 131 -6.25 -7.41 22.91
C VAL A 131 -6.42 -7.14 21.41
N ALA A 132 -7.18 -8.00 20.73
CA ALA A 132 -7.54 -7.81 19.34
C ALA A 132 -8.59 -6.68 19.21
N GLY A 133 -8.21 -5.57 18.57
CA GLY A 133 -9.17 -4.58 18.08
C GLY A 133 -9.76 -5.07 16.77
N THR A 134 -11.05 -5.38 16.72
CA THR A 134 -11.74 -5.67 15.47
C THR A 134 -11.82 -4.40 14.63
N GLY A 135 -11.29 -4.45 13.40
CA GLY A 135 -11.62 -3.48 12.34
C GLY A 135 -10.79 -2.20 12.27
N ALA A 136 -9.71 -2.04 13.03
CA ALA A 136 -8.93 -0.80 12.96
C ALA A 136 -7.42 -1.02 13.21
N TRP A 137 -6.57 -0.64 12.24
CA TRP A 137 -5.11 -0.80 12.29
C TRP A 137 -4.44 0.32 13.09
N PRO A 138 -3.51 0.03 14.02
CA PRO A 138 -2.72 1.06 14.70
C PRO A 138 -1.90 1.91 13.72
N ALA A 139 -2.01 3.24 13.78
CA ALA A 139 -1.24 4.13 12.90
C ALA A 139 0.21 4.24 13.37
N ALA A 140 1.15 3.87 12.51
CA ALA A 140 2.56 3.78 12.84
C ALA A 140 3.48 4.05 11.65
N GLU A 141 4.74 4.39 11.91
CA GLU A 141 5.76 4.54 10.87
C GLU A 141 7.13 4.10 11.39
N VAL A 142 7.87 3.33 10.59
CA VAL A 142 9.27 2.98 10.83
C VAL A 142 10.12 3.66 9.76
N ARG A 143 11.02 4.56 10.17
CA ARG A 143 11.93 5.27 9.25
C ARG A 143 13.35 4.75 9.39
N GLY A 144 14.03 4.64 8.26
CA GLY A 144 15.43 4.23 8.19
C GLY A 144 16.06 4.58 6.85
N ALA A 145 17.38 4.44 6.78
CA ALA A 145 18.12 4.57 5.53
C ALA A 145 18.20 3.21 4.82
N PRO A 146 18.20 3.15 3.48
CA PRO A 146 18.54 1.91 2.78
C PRO A 146 19.93 1.41 3.19
N VAL A 147 20.11 0.08 3.28
CA VAL A 147 21.45 -0.51 3.46
C VAL A 147 22.20 -0.47 2.13
N ALA A 148 23.46 -0.02 2.14
CA ALA A 148 24.25 0.08 0.90
C ALA A 148 24.42 -1.30 0.26
N GLY A 149 24.03 -1.42 -1.02
CA GLY A 149 24.12 -2.69 -1.78
C GLY A 149 22.89 -3.60 -1.70
N SER A 150 21.84 -3.24 -0.94
CA SER A 150 20.58 -3.98 -0.98
C SER A 150 19.81 -3.63 -2.26
N ALA A 151 19.68 -4.61 -3.16
CA ALA A 151 18.80 -4.49 -4.33
C ALA A 151 17.38 -4.17 -3.86
N GLN A 152 16.70 -3.27 -4.60
CA GLN A 152 15.33 -2.89 -4.29
C GLN A 152 14.36 -3.91 -4.86
N PRO A 153 13.40 -4.42 -4.08
CA PRO A 153 12.14 -4.89 -4.62
C PRO A 153 11.34 -3.69 -5.12
N HIS A 154 11.52 -3.40 -6.40
CA HIS A 154 10.66 -2.60 -7.28
C HIS A 154 10.36 -1.17 -6.81
N GLU A 155 11.42 -0.41 -6.62
CA GLU A 155 11.52 0.92 -7.22
C GLU A 155 12.04 0.69 -8.63
N ALA A 156 11.32 1.06 -9.70
CA ALA A 156 11.66 0.72 -11.10
C ALA A 156 13.15 0.44 -11.32
N ASP A 157 13.51 -0.85 -11.37
CA ASP A 157 14.77 -1.26 -11.94
C ASP A 157 14.63 -0.94 -13.41
N PHE A 158 15.48 -0.03 -13.89
CA PHE A 158 15.90 -0.12 -15.27
C PHE A 158 16.61 -1.46 -15.39
N ASP A 159 15.89 -2.52 -15.76
CA ASP A 159 16.52 -3.72 -16.28
C ASP A 159 17.11 -3.35 -17.66
N ASP A 160 18.24 -2.65 -17.61
CA ASP A 160 18.93 -2.05 -18.75
C ASP A 160 19.89 -3.06 -19.39
N THR A 161 19.39 -4.26 -19.72
CA THR A 161 20.25 -5.27 -20.36
C THR A 161 19.59 -6.08 -21.48
N GLY A 162 18.51 -5.61 -22.11
CA GLY A 162 17.99 -6.35 -23.26
C GLY A 162 16.97 -5.65 -24.13
N THR A 163 16.95 -6.09 -25.38
CA THR A 163 16.05 -5.77 -26.50
C THR A 163 14.52 -5.86 -26.24
N ASN A 164 14.07 -5.89 -24.98
CA ASN A 164 12.69 -6.14 -24.54
C ASN A 164 12.01 -4.95 -23.82
N GLY A 165 12.61 -3.75 -23.80
CA GLY A 165 12.00 -2.53 -23.26
C GLY A 165 12.23 -2.31 -21.75
N ILE A 166 11.84 -1.14 -21.25
CA ILE A 166 12.00 -0.71 -19.85
C ILE A 166 10.69 -0.86 -19.06
N THR A 167 10.80 -1.09 -17.75
CA THR A 167 9.64 -1.03 -16.85
C THR A 167 9.49 0.40 -16.31
N ILE A 168 8.39 1.06 -16.66
CA ILE A 168 8.08 2.44 -16.25
C ILE A 168 7.36 2.44 -14.90
N PHE A 169 6.44 1.50 -14.73
CA PHE A 169 5.67 1.30 -13.51
C PHE A 169 5.44 -0.19 -13.29
N ASN A 170 5.55 -0.65 -12.06
CA ASN A 170 5.16 -1.99 -11.67
C ASN A 170 4.84 -2.01 -10.18
N ASN A 171 3.64 -2.44 -9.83
CA ASN A 171 3.32 -2.81 -8.45
C ASN A 171 2.84 -4.25 -8.36
N LEU A 172 3.08 -5.10 -9.36
CA LEU A 172 2.75 -6.52 -9.30
C LEU A 172 3.69 -7.27 -8.35
N GLY A 173 3.19 -8.33 -7.72
CA GLY A 173 4.01 -9.28 -6.98
C GLY A 173 5.09 -9.94 -7.86
N SER A 174 6.18 -10.35 -7.22
CA SER A 174 7.41 -10.81 -7.89
C SER A 174 7.27 -12.17 -8.57
N THR A 175 6.29 -12.99 -8.19
CA THR A 175 6.06 -14.31 -8.80
C THR A 175 4.80 -14.29 -9.68
N PRO A 176 4.78 -15.02 -10.81
CA PRO A 176 3.59 -15.11 -11.67
C PRO A 176 2.33 -15.58 -10.95
N THR A 177 2.46 -16.34 -9.86
CA THR A 177 1.36 -16.88 -9.06
C THR A 177 0.90 -15.94 -7.94
N GLU A 178 1.59 -14.83 -7.70
CA GLU A 178 1.29 -13.88 -6.62
C GLU A 178 1.27 -12.43 -7.12
N ARG A 179 1.07 -12.22 -8.43
CA ARG A 179 1.11 -10.89 -9.07
C ARG A 179 0.12 -9.90 -8.45
N PHE A 180 -1.03 -10.37 -7.99
CA PHE A 180 -2.08 -9.55 -7.36
C PHE A 180 -2.98 -10.40 -6.47
N TYR A 181 -3.76 -9.75 -5.60
CA TYR A 181 -4.66 -10.45 -4.69
C TYR A 181 -5.90 -10.96 -5.45
N PRO A 182 -6.21 -12.27 -5.37
CA PRO A 182 -7.24 -12.88 -6.19
C PRO A 182 -8.66 -12.68 -5.66
N MET A 183 -8.91 -11.81 -4.68
CA MET A 183 -10.28 -11.46 -4.24
C MET A 183 -10.77 -10.17 -4.88
N LEU A 184 -12.03 -9.81 -4.62
CA LEU A 184 -12.66 -8.62 -5.19
C LEU A 184 -11.84 -7.36 -4.89
N GLY A 185 -11.51 -6.61 -5.94
CA GLY A 185 -11.15 -5.20 -5.83
C GLY A 185 -12.35 -4.34 -6.22
N PRO A 186 -12.19 -3.04 -6.48
CA PRO A 186 -13.30 -2.20 -6.88
C PRO A 186 -13.93 -2.59 -8.21
N GLY A 187 -15.26 -2.43 -8.26
CA GLY A 187 -16.07 -2.70 -9.43
C GLY A 187 -15.83 -1.71 -10.56
N MET A 188 -15.83 -2.23 -11.78
CA MET A 188 -15.93 -1.47 -13.03
C MET A 188 -17.20 -1.91 -13.73
N ALA A 189 -17.95 -0.95 -14.23
CA ALA A 189 -19.24 -1.21 -14.85
C ALA A 189 -19.43 -0.29 -16.05
N GLY A 190 -19.98 -0.83 -17.14
CA GLY A 190 -20.38 -0.06 -18.32
C GLY A 190 -21.68 0.70 -18.08
N ASN A 191 -21.99 1.65 -18.97
CA ASN A 191 -23.17 2.51 -18.84
C ASN A 191 -24.54 1.82 -18.97
N ARG A 192 -24.57 0.52 -19.28
CA ARG A 192 -25.77 -0.33 -19.33
C ARG A 192 -25.60 -1.63 -18.53
N ALA A 193 -24.64 -1.67 -17.60
CA ALA A 193 -24.51 -2.80 -16.68
C ALA A 193 -25.81 -2.96 -15.83
N PRO A 194 -26.35 -4.17 -15.66
CA PRO A 194 -27.59 -4.42 -14.90
C PRO A 194 -27.53 -3.95 -13.45
N ASP A 195 -26.38 -4.15 -12.79
CA ASP A 195 -26.24 -4.04 -11.33
C ASP A 195 -25.33 -2.86 -10.89
N GLY A 196 -24.97 -1.94 -11.80
CA GLY A 196 -24.00 -0.88 -11.51
C GLY A 196 -24.20 0.43 -12.26
N SER A 197 -23.79 1.54 -11.64
CA SER A 197 -23.54 2.80 -12.33
C SER A 197 -22.22 2.73 -13.07
N GLU A 198 -22.12 3.38 -14.24
CA GLU A 198 -20.87 3.43 -14.98
C GLU A 198 -19.71 3.86 -14.09
N THR A 199 -18.65 3.06 -14.06
CA THR A 199 -17.51 3.28 -13.17
C THR A 199 -16.22 2.96 -13.91
N TRP A 200 -15.33 3.93 -13.96
CA TRP A 200 -13.94 3.77 -14.39
C TRP A 200 -13.00 3.96 -13.21
N LEU A 201 -11.82 3.37 -13.31
CA LEU A 201 -10.84 3.38 -12.24
C LEU A 201 -9.51 3.90 -12.75
N ALA A 202 -8.73 4.51 -11.86
CA ALA A 202 -7.45 5.12 -12.20
C ALA A 202 -6.39 4.84 -11.14
N LEU A 203 -5.14 4.70 -11.59
CA LEU A 203 -3.96 4.47 -10.76
C LEU A 203 -2.90 5.54 -11.08
N PRO A 204 -2.48 6.36 -10.11
CA PRO A 204 -1.46 7.38 -10.35
C PRO A 204 -0.07 6.74 -10.47
N PHE A 205 0.78 7.31 -11.30
CA PHE A 205 2.20 6.94 -11.39
C PHE A 205 3.08 8.12 -11.81
N ILE A 206 4.38 8.03 -11.50
CA ILE A 206 5.38 9.04 -11.84
C ILE A 206 6.59 8.32 -12.48
N PRO A 207 6.90 8.55 -13.77
CA PRO A 207 8.04 7.96 -14.44
C PRO A 207 9.35 8.59 -13.93
N LYS A 208 10.40 7.79 -13.79
CA LYS A 208 11.70 8.24 -13.26
C LYS A 208 12.57 8.96 -14.30
N ALA A 209 12.46 8.56 -15.55
CA ALA A 209 13.16 9.14 -16.68
C ALA A 209 12.16 9.47 -17.79
N ASN A 210 12.62 10.26 -18.77
CA ASN A 210 11.87 10.39 -20.01
C ASN A 210 11.78 9.02 -20.67
N CYS A 211 10.63 8.68 -21.21
CA CYS A 211 10.38 7.37 -21.81
C CYS A 211 9.16 7.40 -22.73
N HIS A 212 8.98 6.34 -23.51
CA HIS A 212 7.75 6.09 -24.25
C HIS A 212 7.02 4.89 -23.66
N ALA A 213 5.85 5.08 -23.03
CA ALA A 213 5.01 3.98 -22.59
C ALA A 213 4.39 3.27 -23.79
N LYS A 214 4.45 1.93 -23.80
CA LYS A 214 4.10 1.10 -24.96
C LYS A 214 3.13 -0.02 -24.62
N THR A 215 3.33 -0.69 -23.48
CA THR A 215 2.45 -1.78 -23.03
C THR A 215 1.85 -1.41 -21.68
N LEU A 216 0.53 -1.52 -21.58
CA LEU A 216 -0.20 -1.31 -20.33
C LEU A 216 -0.83 -2.65 -19.93
N ALA A 217 -0.64 -3.05 -18.69
CA ALA A 217 -1.24 -4.23 -18.13
C ALA A 217 -1.90 -3.90 -16.79
N ALA A 218 -3.12 -4.40 -16.58
CA ALA A 218 -3.88 -4.20 -15.36
C ALA A 218 -4.54 -5.52 -14.94
N ALA A 219 -4.63 -5.76 -13.64
CA ALA A 219 -5.26 -6.95 -13.10
C ALA A 219 -6.80 -6.81 -13.12
N ILE A 220 -7.38 -6.82 -14.31
CA ILE A 220 -8.83 -6.72 -14.51
C ILE A 220 -9.43 -8.13 -14.53
N GLY A 221 -10.38 -8.39 -13.64
CA GLY A 221 -11.19 -9.60 -13.63
C GLY A 221 -12.56 -9.34 -14.24
N TYR A 222 -12.92 -10.09 -15.28
CA TYR A 222 -14.25 -10.06 -15.89
C TYR A 222 -15.27 -10.83 -15.03
N PHE A 223 -16.46 -10.25 -14.83
CA PHE A 223 -17.55 -10.84 -14.08
C PHE A 223 -18.73 -11.22 -15.00
N SER A 224 -19.26 -10.26 -15.77
CA SER A 224 -20.41 -10.45 -16.67
C SER A 224 -20.44 -9.43 -17.81
N GLY A 225 -21.34 -9.65 -18.78
CA GLY A 225 -21.62 -8.73 -19.88
C GLY A 225 -20.70 -8.83 -21.09
N ASP A 226 -20.64 -7.76 -21.87
CA ASP A 226 -19.77 -7.68 -23.04
C ASP A 226 -18.29 -7.56 -22.62
N MET A 227 -17.40 -8.32 -23.24
CA MET A 227 -16.01 -8.45 -22.79
C MET A 227 -15.07 -7.50 -23.56
N LYS A 228 -15.03 -6.22 -23.18
CA LYS A 228 -14.03 -5.25 -23.67
C LYS A 228 -13.73 -4.17 -22.64
N VAL A 229 -12.45 -3.88 -22.44
CA VAL A 229 -11.96 -2.77 -21.59
C VAL A 229 -10.92 -1.95 -22.33
N ASN A 230 -10.85 -0.67 -22.01
CA ASN A 230 -9.85 0.25 -22.47
C ASN A 230 -8.83 0.48 -21.36
N LEU A 231 -7.54 0.47 -21.71
CA LEU A 231 -6.47 0.96 -20.84
C LEU A 231 -5.85 2.19 -21.50
N GLY A 232 -5.68 3.27 -20.72
CA GLY A 232 -5.05 4.47 -21.24
C GLY A 232 -4.27 5.30 -20.23
N ILE A 233 -3.41 6.19 -20.74
CA ILE A 233 -2.60 7.12 -19.95
C ILE A 233 -3.16 8.54 -20.06
N TYR A 234 -3.42 9.14 -18.91
CA TYR A 234 -3.96 10.48 -18.78
C TYR A 234 -2.94 11.39 -18.09
N SER A 235 -2.95 12.67 -18.43
CA SER A 235 -2.19 13.69 -17.69
C SER A 235 -2.71 13.80 -16.27
N ASP A 236 -1.88 14.30 -15.35
CA ASP A 236 -2.38 14.78 -14.06
C ASP A 236 -2.98 16.20 -14.19
N ASN A 237 -3.96 16.50 -13.35
CA ASN A 237 -4.56 17.82 -13.19
C ASN A 237 -4.66 18.18 -11.70
N GLY A 238 -3.51 18.39 -11.06
CA GLY A 238 -3.45 18.82 -9.66
C GLY A 238 -3.82 17.70 -8.69
N GLY A 239 -3.37 16.47 -8.97
CA GLY A 239 -3.69 15.28 -8.18
C GLY A 239 -5.01 14.61 -8.57
N THR A 240 -5.57 14.92 -9.73
CA THR A 240 -6.76 14.27 -10.30
C THR A 240 -6.50 13.86 -11.76
N VAL A 241 -7.27 12.89 -12.27
CA VAL A 241 -7.18 12.46 -13.68
C VAL A 241 -7.48 13.64 -14.61
N GLY A 242 -6.52 13.98 -15.46
CA GLY A 242 -6.63 15.03 -16.47
C GLY A 242 -7.09 14.49 -17.83
N THR A 243 -6.42 14.89 -18.90
CA THR A 243 -6.80 14.53 -20.27
C THR A 243 -6.08 13.29 -20.78
N LEU A 244 -6.77 12.47 -21.58
CA LEU A 244 -6.15 11.36 -22.29
C LEU A 244 -4.99 11.86 -23.15
N LEU A 245 -3.81 11.25 -23.02
CA LEU A 245 -2.66 11.62 -23.83
C LEU A 245 -2.83 11.10 -25.28
N PRO A 246 -2.38 11.85 -26.30
CA PRO A 246 -2.49 11.43 -27.69
C PRO A 246 -1.84 10.05 -27.92
N GLY A 247 -2.58 9.13 -28.53
CA GLY A 247 -2.12 7.75 -28.77
C GLY A 247 -2.02 6.89 -27.50
N GLY A 248 -2.48 7.40 -26.36
CA GLY A 248 -2.31 6.78 -25.06
C GLY A 248 -3.39 5.84 -24.63
N GLN A 249 -4.26 5.37 -25.52
CA GLN A 249 -5.27 4.37 -25.20
C GLN A 249 -5.28 3.24 -26.21
N ALA A 250 -5.53 2.03 -25.72
CA ALA A 250 -5.86 0.86 -26.53
C ALA A 250 -6.89 0.01 -25.77
N SER A 251 -7.47 -0.98 -26.46
CA SER A 251 -8.53 -1.83 -25.91
C SER A 251 -8.18 -3.30 -26.03
N THR A 252 -8.69 -4.14 -25.13
CA THR A 252 -8.57 -5.59 -25.20
C THR A 252 -9.89 -6.29 -24.85
N THR A 253 -10.09 -7.45 -25.47
CA THR A 253 -11.15 -8.41 -25.12
C THR A 253 -10.57 -9.64 -24.38
N ASN A 254 -9.25 -9.72 -24.26
CA ASN A 254 -8.56 -10.79 -23.53
C ASN A 254 -8.50 -10.40 -22.05
N ILE A 255 -9.60 -10.68 -21.33
CA ILE A 255 -9.76 -10.31 -19.93
C ILE A 255 -9.92 -11.60 -19.10
N PRO A 256 -9.06 -11.85 -18.10
CA PRO A 256 -9.19 -13.01 -17.23
C PRO A 256 -10.54 -13.07 -16.52
N ALA A 257 -11.14 -14.25 -16.43
CA ALA A 257 -12.42 -14.42 -15.73
C ALA A 257 -12.24 -14.39 -14.20
N TYR A 258 -13.16 -13.76 -13.48
CA TYR A 258 -13.25 -13.86 -12.03
C TYR A 258 -13.67 -15.28 -11.59
N PRO A 259 -13.13 -15.87 -10.49
CA PRO A 259 -12.09 -15.37 -9.57
C PRO A 259 -10.66 -15.82 -9.91
N SER A 260 -10.35 -16.11 -11.17
CA SER A 260 -9.02 -16.58 -11.56
C SER A 260 -7.93 -15.56 -11.26
N CYS A 261 -6.73 -16.06 -11.03
CA CYS A 261 -5.49 -15.32 -10.84
C CYS A 261 -4.40 -16.02 -11.67
N CYS A 262 -3.31 -15.40 -12.10
CA CYS A 262 -2.90 -14.00 -11.89
C CYS A 262 -2.52 -13.35 -13.22
N ASP A 263 -3.38 -13.61 -14.21
CA ASP A 263 -3.27 -13.05 -15.55
C ASP A 263 -3.73 -11.59 -15.56
N LEU A 264 -3.20 -10.82 -16.51
CA LEU A 264 -3.50 -9.39 -16.65
C LEU A 264 -4.23 -9.15 -17.96
N ALA A 265 -5.15 -8.19 -17.95
CA ALA A 265 -5.60 -7.57 -19.17
C ALA A 265 -4.49 -6.67 -19.69
N GLU A 266 -3.98 -6.96 -20.88
CA GLU A 266 -2.86 -6.24 -21.49
C GLU A 266 -3.29 -5.58 -22.81
N VAL A 267 -2.76 -4.38 -23.05
CA VAL A 267 -2.87 -3.67 -24.34
C VAL A 267 -1.51 -3.15 -24.80
N VAL A 268 -1.36 -3.05 -26.11
CA VAL A 268 -0.21 -2.38 -26.75
C VAL A 268 -0.70 -1.07 -27.37
N LEU A 269 -0.11 0.04 -26.95
CA LEU A 269 -0.42 1.37 -27.46
C LEU A 269 0.02 1.50 -28.93
N PRO A 270 -0.73 2.23 -29.78
CA PRO A 270 -0.39 2.42 -31.19
C PRO A 270 0.92 3.22 -31.38
N GLY A 271 1.50 3.15 -32.59
CA GLY A 271 2.66 3.96 -32.98
C GLY A 271 3.89 3.75 -32.09
N ALA A 272 4.56 4.83 -31.71
CA ALA A 272 5.69 4.80 -30.77
C ALA A 272 5.28 4.66 -29.29
N GLY A 273 3.97 4.67 -29.01
CA GLY A 273 3.47 4.79 -27.64
C GLY A 273 3.35 6.26 -27.19
N VAL A 274 3.33 6.48 -25.88
CA VAL A 274 3.13 7.79 -25.26
C VAL A 274 4.43 8.30 -24.67
N ALA A 275 4.87 9.47 -25.13
CA ALA A 275 6.00 10.16 -24.51
C ALA A 275 5.61 10.64 -23.10
N LEU A 276 6.42 10.27 -22.11
CA LEU A 276 6.28 10.65 -20.72
C LEU A 276 7.52 11.41 -20.27
N THR A 277 7.30 12.46 -19.47
CA THR A 277 8.38 13.28 -18.92
C THR A 277 8.72 12.82 -17.52
N ALA A 278 10.02 12.67 -17.24
CA ALA A 278 10.53 12.32 -15.93
C ALA A 278 9.92 13.20 -14.83
N LYS A 279 9.59 12.60 -13.68
CA LYS A 279 9.09 13.29 -12.49
C LYS A 279 7.76 14.04 -12.69
N THR A 280 7.06 13.81 -13.79
CA THR A 280 5.73 14.39 -14.05
C THR A 280 4.65 13.36 -13.68
N PRO A 281 3.61 13.71 -12.90
CA PRO A 281 2.55 12.78 -12.55
C PRO A 281 1.61 12.48 -13.74
N TYR A 282 1.19 11.22 -13.82
CA TYR A 282 0.26 10.69 -14.81
C TYR A 282 -0.67 9.66 -14.17
N TRP A 283 -1.71 9.24 -14.91
CA TRP A 283 -2.70 8.27 -14.47
C TRP A 283 -2.83 7.15 -15.49
N LEU A 284 -2.77 5.90 -15.05
CA LEU A 284 -3.24 4.74 -15.80
C LEU A 284 -4.72 4.55 -15.51
N VAL A 285 -5.56 4.60 -16.52
CA VAL A 285 -7.02 4.51 -16.40
C VAL A 285 -7.50 3.24 -17.08
N ALA A 286 -8.36 2.49 -16.40
CA ALA A 286 -9.16 1.44 -16.99
C ALA A 286 -10.60 1.93 -17.12
N SER A 287 -11.11 1.97 -18.35
CA SER A 287 -12.47 2.40 -18.64
C SER A 287 -13.23 1.36 -19.47
N THR A 288 -14.54 1.41 -19.38
CA THR A 288 -15.44 0.61 -20.21
C THR A 288 -15.63 1.25 -21.58
N ASP A 289 -16.12 0.47 -22.55
CA ASP A 289 -16.44 0.96 -23.89
C ASP A 289 -17.96 1.06 -24.04
N ASP A 290 -18.49 2.27 -23.93
CA ASP A 290 -19.93 2.57 -24.00
C ASP A 290 -20.63 2.17 -25.30
N VAL A 291 -19.87 1.91 -26.36
CA VAL A 291 -20.42 1.55 -27.66
C VAL A 291 -20.31 0.05 -27.90
N ASN A 292 -19.15 -0.53 -27.60
CA ASN A 292 -18.82 -1.90 -27.96
C ASN A 292 -18.90 -2.89 -26.80
N ALA A 293 -18.94 -2.41 -25.56
CA ALA A 293 -19.17 -3.22 -24.37
C ALA A 293 -19.93 -2.46 -23.26
N PRO A 294 -21.13 -1.92 -23.56
CA PRO A 294 -21.89 -1.11 -22.62
C PRO A 294 -22.37 -1.90 -21.39
N THR A 295 -22.41 -3.22 -21.47
CA THR A 295 -22.86 -4.10 -20.38
C THR A 295 -21.71 -4.70 -19.56
N PHE A 296 -20.44 -4.35 -19.83
CA PHE A 296 -19.29 -4.91 -19.12
C PHE A 296 -19.43 -4.74 -17.60
N GLU A 297 -19.14 -5.81 -16.87
CA GLU A 297 -18.95 -5.80 -15.42
C GLU A 297 -17.68 -6.56 -15.05
N GLY A 298 -16.90 -5.98 -14.14
CA GLY A 298 -15.66 -6.58 -13.67
C GLY A 298 -15.08 -5.86 -12.48
N PHE A 299 -13.85 -6.21 -12.13
CA PHE A 299 -13.13 -5.64 -10.99
C PHE A 299 -11.69 -5.35 -11.37
N TRP A 300 -11.12 -4.23 -10.90
CA TRP A 300 -9.68 -4.04 -10.93
C TRP A 300 -9.08 -4.53 -9.62
N ARG A 301 -8.29 -5.59 -9.69
CA ARG A 301 -7.70 -6.26 -8.55
C ARG A 301 -6.63 -5.45 -7.87
N GLU A 302 -6.52 -5.71 -6.59
CA GLU A 302 -5.57 -5.08 -5.69
C GLU A 302 -4.21 -5.77 -5.76
N THR A 303 -3.15 -5.00 -5.56
CA THR A 303 -1.81 -5.56 -5.49
C THR A 303 -1.58 -6.33 -4.19
N THR A 304 -0.73 -7.37 -4.25
CA THR A 304 -0.11 -7.99 -3.07
C THR A 304 0.99 -7.13 -2.43
N VAL A 305 1.37 -6.02 -3.08
CA VAL A 305 2.48 -5.14 -2.71
C VAL A 305 1.97 -3.86 -2.02
N PHE A 306 1.84 -3.88 -0.69
CA PHE A 306 1.41 -2.74 0.15
C PHE A 306 2.15 -1.42 -0.19
N SER A 307 1.48 -0.32 -0.56
CA SER A 307 2.15 0.95 -0.88
C SER A 307 1.52 2.14 -0.13
N ASN A 308 2.36 2.93 0.55
CA ASN A 308 2.01 4.03 1.46
C ASN A 308 1.69 5.35 0.73
N TYR A 309 0.69 5.38 -0.16
CA TYR A 309 0.28 6.64 -0.81
C TYR A 309 -0.79 7.38 0.01
N GLN A 310 -0.59 8.69 0.17
CA GLN A 310 -1.53 9.62 0.78
C GLN A 310 -2.46 10.20 -0.30
N GLU A 311 -3.78 10.11 -0.09
CA GLU A 311 -4.79 10.62 -1.02
C GLU A 311 -4.89 12.16 -1.06
N PRO A 312 -5.08 12.77 -2.25
CA PRO A 312 -5.81 14.02 -2.41
C PRO A 312 -7.33 13.77 -2.58
N GLN A 313 -8.14 14.56 -1.89
CA GLN A 313 -9.61 14.43 -1.78
C GLN A 313 -10.34 15.12 -2.93
N PHE A 314 -11.08 14.43 -3.85
CA PHE A 314 -12.10 15.11 -4.71
C PHE A 314 -13.25 14.20 -5.20
N PHE A 315 -14.39 14.85 -5.46
CA PHE A 315 -15.71 14.32 -5.84
C PHE A 315 -15.84 13.92 -7.32
N PHE A 316 -16.80 13.01 -7.60
CA PHE A 316 -17.26 12.44 -8.90
C PHE A 316 -16.58 11.17 -9.42
N TRP A 317 -15.75 10.52 -8.61
CA TRP A 317 -15.25 9.16 -8.85
C TRP A 317 -15.53 8.32 -7.59
N THR A 318 -15.94 7.06 -7.73
CA THR A 318 -16.22 6.21 -6.57
C THR A 318 -14.90 5.88 -5.85
N PHE A 319 -14.86 6.23 -4.56
CA PHE A 319 -13.77 5.95 -3.63
C PHE A 319 -13.63 4.45 -3.36
N VAL A 320 -12.38 3.99 -3.26
CA VAL A 320 -12.10 2.61 -2.84
C VAL A 320 -10.88 2.64 -1.93
N ALA A 321 -11.12 2.24 -0.69
CA ALA A 321 -10.14 2.29 0.38
C ALA A 321 -9.01 1.27 0.19
N SER A 322 -7.83 1.69 0.64
CA SER A 322 -6.79 0.91 1.32
C SER A 322 -5.87 -0.05 0.56
N ASN A 323 -6.10 -0.42 -0.70
CA ASN A 323 -5.10 -1.18 -1.49
C ASN A 323 -4.88 -0.59 -2.89
N TRP A 324 -3.63 -0.56 -3.35
CA TRP A 324 -3.28 -0.07 -4.69
C TRP A 324 -3.81 -1.03 -5.78
N LEU A 325 -4.41 -0.50 -6.84
CA LEU A 325 -4.78 -1.27 -8.03
C LEU A 325 -3.54 -1.89 -8.68
N ALA A 326 -3.57 -3.17 -9.03
CA ALA A 326 -2.41 -3.89 -9.56
C ALA A 326 -2.25 -3.66 -11.07
N ALA A 327 -1.09 -3.18 -11.48
CA ALA A 327 -0.77 -2.86 -12.87
C ALA A 327 0.73 -2.82 -13.16
N GLN A 328 1.04 -2.80 -14.45
CA GLN A 328 2.38 -2.64 -14.99
C GLN A 328 2.34 -1.79 -16.27
N ILE A 329 3.32 -0.90 -16.40
CA ILE A 329 3.56 -0.10 -17.60
C ILE A 329 4.98 -0.41 -18.08
N ARG A 330 5.10 -0.85 -19.32
CA ARG A 330 6.39 -1.03 -20.01
C ARG A 330 6.50 -0.11 -21.20
N GLY A 331 7.73 0.16 -21.60
CA GLY A 331 8.00 1.12 -22.66
C GLY A 331 9.40 1.01 -23.22
N THR A 332 9.85 2.10 -23.84
CA THR A 332 11.23 2.27 -24.30
C THR A 332 11.83 3.52 -23.68
N ALA A 333 13.16 3.59 -23.66
CA ALA A 333 13.88 4.84 -23.45
C ALA A 333 13.49 5.90 -24.52
N PRO A 334 13.84 7.18 -24.32
CA PRO A 334 13.54 8.27 -25.26
C PRO A 334 13.99 7.98 -26.69
#